data_AF-A0A7J0ADJ4-F1
#
_entry.id   AF-A0A7J0ADJ4-F1
#
_cell.length_a   1.000
_cell.length_b   1.000
_cell.length_c   1.000
_cell.angle_alpha   90.00
_cell.angle_beta   90.00
_cell.angle_gamma   90.00
#
_symmetry.space_group_name_H-M   'P 1'
#
loop_
_entity.id
_entity.type
_entity.pdbx_description
1 polymer ?
#
loop_
_entity_poly.entity_id
_entity_poly.type
_entity_poly.pdbx_seq_one_letter_code
_entity_poly.pdbx_strand_id
1 'polypeptide(L)'
;MKIKLKVVSLQPDNKKKIKVEIGDPDGEKRTLHCYGKTEAEAKAWGEQELERLKRDGLTGSFQTFGHVLLDVLDVIGIKIDGERKGKYQVHKNTITYGSSGFRQDITLGARAAE
;
A
#
# COMPACT_ATOMS: atom_id res chain seq x y z
N MET A 1 -9.88 0.43 0.66
CA MET A 1 -8.77 1.19 0.04
C MET A 1 -9.21 1.65 -1.34
N LYS A 2 -9.14 2.95 -1.64
CA LYS A 2 -9.41 3.50 -2.98
C LYS A 2 -8.08 3.58 -3.73
N ILE A 3 -7.94 2.87 -4.84
CA ILE A 3 -6.69 2.81 -5.62
C ILE A 3 -7.04 3.08 -7.07
N LYS A 4 -6.28 3.99 -7.70
CA LYS A 4 -6.30 4.20 -9.14
C LYS A 4 -5.12 3.47 -9.76
N LEU A 5 -5.37 2.35 -10.40
CA LEU A 5 -4.34 1.52 -11.01
C LEU A 5 -4.21 1.85 -12.51
N LYS A 6 -3.00 2.20 -12.95
CA LYS A 6 -2.66 2.41 -14.35
C LYS A 6 -1.79 1.27 -14.84
N VAL A 7 -2.34 0.41 -15.68
CA VAL A 7 -1.61 -0.68 -16.32
C VAL A 7 -1.06 -0.19 -17.66
N VAL A 8 0.25 -0.31 -17.84
CA VAL A 8 0.95 0.02 -19.09
C VAL A 8 1.49 -1.28 -19.69
N SER A 9 0.89 -1.72 -20.79
CA SER A 9 1.40 -2.85 -21.59
C SER A 9 2.34 -2.35 -22.68
N LEU A 10 3.59 -2.85 -22.66
CA LEU A 10 4.58 -2.63 -23.71
C LEU A 10 4.46 -3.74 -24.75
N GLN A 11 4.09 -3.38 -25.98
CA GLN A 11 3.98 -4.35 -27.08
C GLN A 11 5.38 -4.78 -27.59
N PRO A 12 5.50 -5.97 -28.22
CA PRO A 12 6.78 -6.51 -28.71
C PRO A 12 7.52 -5.59 -29.69
N ASP A 13 6.81 -4.79 -30.47
CA ASP A 13 7.41 -3.84 -31.43
C ASP A 13 7.92 -2.53 -30.77
N ASN A 14 7.76 -2.38 -29.44
CA ASN A 14 8.10 -1.21 -28.62
C ASN A 14 7.46 0.14 -29.07
N LYS A 15 6.72 0.17 -30.19
CA LYS A 15 6.07 1.36 -30.76
C LYS A 15 4.68 1.67 -30.20
N LYS A 16 3.97 0.67 -29.66
CA LYS A 16 2.61 0.84 -29.12
C LYS A 16 2.58 0.54 -27.63
N LYS A 17 2.10 1.50 -26.85
CA LYS A 17 1.86 1.37 -25.42
C LYS A 17 0.36 1.36 -25.19
N ILE A 18 -0.18 0.26 -24.66
CA ILE A 18 -1.58 0.20 -24.24
C ILE A 18 -1.62 0.68 -22.79
N LYS A 19 -2.47 1.68 -22.52
CA LYS A 19 -2.65 2.25 -21.19
C LYS A 19 -4.08 1.98 -20.75
N VAL A 20 -4.26 1.18 -19.72
CA VAL A 20 -5.57 0.88 -19.14
C VAL A 20 -5.61 1.47 -17.73
N GLU A 21 -6.65 2.23 -17.41
CA GLU A 21 -6.90 2.75 -16.07
C GLU A 21 -8.04 1.97 -15.43
N ILE A 22 -7.83 1.48 -14.21
CA ILE A 22 -8.75 0.58 -13.49
C ILE A 22 -8.81 1.03 -12.04
N GLY A 23 -10.00 0.98 -11.44
CA GLY A 23 -10.23 1.31 -10.03
C GLY A 23 -10.83 2.71 -9.81
N ASP A 24 -10.60 3.24 -8.61
CA ASP A 24 -11.27 4.43 -8.10
C ASP A 24 -10.52 5.71 -8.53
N PRO A 25 -11.17 6.68 -9.21
CA PRO A 25 -10.48 7.87 -9.76
C PRO A 25 -9.85 8.79 -8.69
N ASP A 26 -10.40 8.81 -7.48
CA ASP A 26 -9.89 9.54 -6.30
C ASP A 26 -8.92 8.72 -5.43
N GLY A 27 -8.48 7.56 -5.91
CA GLY A 27 -7.60 6.65 -5.18
C GLY A 27 -6.10 6.95 -5.32
N GLU A 28 -5.29 6.28 -4.50
CA GLU A 28 -3.83 6.28 -4.62
C GLU A 28 -3.42 5.80 -6.02
N LYS A 29 -2.62 6.61 -6.74
CA LYS A 29 -2.19 6.30 -8.10
C LYS A 29 -1.05 5.29 -8.07
N ARG A 30 -1.28 4.07 -8.58
CA ARG A 30 -0.23 3.06 -8.80
C ARG A 30 -0.10 2.76 -10.29
N THR A 31 1.14 2.66 -10.76
CA THR A 31 1.42 2.28 -12.15
C THR A 31 2.02 0.89 -12.17
N LEU A 32 1.46 0.01 -12.98
CA LEU A 32 1.97 -1.33 -13.22
C LEU A 32 2.43 -1.46 -14.66
N HIS A 33 3.53 -2.16 -14.87
CA HIS A 33 4.08 -2.43 -16.18
C HIS A 33 3.90 -3.91 -16.52
N CYS A 34 3.38 -4.18 -17.71
CA CYS A 34 3.30 -5.52 -18.28
C CYS A 34 3.85 -5.51 -19.72
N TYR A 35 4.21 -6.69 -20.23
CA TYR A 35 4.80 -6.85 -21.56
C TYR A 35 3.95 -7.79 -22.41
N GLY A 36 3.74 -7.43 -23.68
CA GLY A 36 3.10 -8.27 -24.68
C GLY A 36 1.62 -8.56 -24.47
N LYS A 37 0.96 -7.95 -23.49
CA LYS A 37 -0.46 -8.21 -23.18
C LYS A 37 -1.38 -7.38 -24.07
N THR A 38 -2.46 -8.00 -24.54
CA THR A 38 -3.58 -7.28 -25.15
C THR A 38 -4.29 -6.40 -24.13
N GLU A 39 -5.15 -5.49 -24.59
CA GLU A 39 -5.91 -4.60 -23.70
C GLU A 39 -6.80 -5.37 -22.72
N ALA A 40 -7.46 -6.44 -23.18
CA ALA A 40 -8.30 -7.29 -22.34
C ALA A 40 -7.50 -8.04 -21.27
N GLU A 41 -6.33 -8.58 -21.61
CA GLU A 41 -5.46 -9.28 -20.67
C GLU A 41 -4.78 -8.32 -19.68
N ALA A 42 -4.41 -7.12 -20.13
CA ALA A 42 -3.88 -6.08 -19.27
C ALA A 42 -4.95 -5.59 -18.28
N LYS A 43 -6.21 -5.51 -18.72
CA LYS A 43 -7.34 -5.18 -17.86
C LYS A 43 -7.60 -6.27 -16.81
N ALA A 44 -7.75 -7.52 -17.23
CA ALA A 44 -7.98 -8.64 -16.31
C ALA A 44 -6.84 -8.78 -15.28
N TRP A 45 -5.59 -8.61 -15.73
CA TRP A 45 -4.43 -8.63 -14.82
C TRP A 45 -4.45 -7.46 -13.84
N GLY A 46 -4.80 -6.26 -14.30
CA GLY A 46 -4.94 -5.09 -13.43
C GLY A 46 -6.08 -5.22 -12.43
N GLU A 47 -7.21 -5.83 -12.80
CA GLU A 47 -8.32 -6.11 -11.88
C GLU A 47 -7.89 -7.10 -10.79
N GLN A 48 -7.23 -8.20 -11.16
CA GLN A 48 -6.70 -9.17 -10.19
C GLN A 48 -5.70 -8.51 -9.22
N GLU A 49 -4.80 -7.67 -9.73
CA GLU A 49 -3.82 -6.98 -8.89
C GLU A 49 -4.48 -5.91 -8.02
N LEU A 50 -5.52 -5.23 -8.52
CA LEU A 50 -6.32 -4.29 -7.73
C LEU A 50 -7.03 -4.99 -6.58
N GLU A 51 -7.63 -6.15 -6.81
CA GLU A 51 -8.26 -6.96 -5.76
C GLU A 51 -7.24 -7.42 -4.72
N ARG A 52 -6.07 -7.88 -5.17
CA ARG A 52 -4.95 -8.24 -4.29
C ARG A 52 -4.54 -7.06 -3.41
N LEU A 53 -4.36 -5.88 -4.01
CA LEU A 53 -3.99 -4.66 -3.30
C LEU A 53 -5.07 -4.19 -2.31
N LYS A 54 -6.35 -4.34 -2.65
CA LYS A 54 -7.47 -4.05 -1.74
C LYS A 54 -7.55 -5.04 -0.57
N ARG A 55 -7.13 -6.29 -0.78
CA ARG A 55 -7.16 -7.37 0.21
C ARG A 55 -5.97 -7.34 1.18
N ASP A 56 -4.78 -6.95 0.72
CA ASP A 56 -3.54 -7.14 1.48
C ASP A 56 -3.24 -6.06 2.54
N GLY A 57 -3.91 -4.90 2.54
CA GLY A 57 -3.42 -3.73 3.29
C GLY A 57 -4.40 -3.09 4.25
N LEU A 58 -4.08 -3.09 5.54
CA LEU A 58 -4.48 -2.00 6.43
C LEU A 58 -3.59 -0.80 6.10
N THR A 59 -4.19 0.36 5.84
CA THR A 59 -3.48 1.59 5.50
C THR A 59 -3.90 2.71 6.44
N GLY A 60 -2.97 3.59 6.78
CA GLY A 60 -3.26 4.78 7.57
C GLY A 60 -2.19 5.05 8.60
N SER A 61 -2.51 5.96 9.51
CA SER A 61 -1.64 6.35 10.61
C SER A 61 -2.36 6.23 11.93
N PHE A 62 -1.61 5.95 13.00
CA PHE A 62 -2.13 5.90 14.36
C PHE A 62 -1.10 6.50 15.33
N GLN A 63 -1.59 7.02 16.45
CA GLN A 63 -0.76 7.63 17.47
C GLN A 63 -0.58 6.66 18.65
N THR A 64 0.65 6.57 19.16
CA THR A 64 0.98 5.75 20.33
C THR A 64 1.71 6.56 21.39
N PHE A 65 1.68 6.06 22.62
CA PHE A 65 2.52 6.55 23.70
C PHE A 65 3.96 6.07 23.53
N GLY A 66 4.89 6.93 23.91
CA GLY A 66 6.33 6.67 23.87
C GLY A 66 6.82 5.70 24.94
N HIS A 67 6.41 4.43 24.87
CA HIS A 67 6.98 3.38 25.70
C HIS A 67 8.10 2.62 24.97
N VAL A 68 8.00 2.45 23.66
CA VAL A 68 9.00 1.78 22.81
C VAL A 68 9.22 2.64 21.56
N LEU A 69 10.46 3.08 21.35
CA LEU A 69 10.84 3.78 20.13
C LEU A 69 10.76 2.80 18.95
N LEU A 70 10.15 3.27 17.87
CA LEU A 70 10.00 2.51 16.62
C LEU A 70 10.72 3.28 15.53
N ASP A 71 11.52 2.59 14.76
CA ASP A 71 12.21 3.16 13.62
C ASP A 71 11.50 2.84 12.31
N VAL A 72 11.83 3.61 11.28
CA VAL A 72 11.40 3.29 9.92
C VAL A 72 11.98 1.92 9.55
N LEU A 73 11.19 1.10 8.87
CA LEU A 73 11.46 -0.30 8.51
C LEU A 73 11.21 -1.34 9.60
N ASP A 74 10.94 -0.95 10.84
CA ASP A 74 10.51 -1.90 11.88
C ASP A 74 9.20 -2.60 11.49
N VAL A 75 9.02 -3.82 11.98
CA VAL A 75 7.82 -4.62 11.72
C VAL A 75 6.96 -4.69 12.98
N ILE A 76 5.75 -4.14 12.90
CA ILE A 76 4.79 -4.09 13.99
C ILE A 76 3.57 -4.98 13.71
N GLY A 77 3.13 -5.73 14.73
CA GLY A 77 1.90 -6.51 14.66
C GLY A 77 0.70 -5.64 15.02
N ILE A 78 -0.32 -5.61 14.15
CA ILE A 78 -1.54 -4.87 14.40
C ILE A 78 -2.64 -5.82 14.88
N LYS A 79 -3.29 -5.43 15.99
CA LYS A 79 -4.43 -6.12 16.56
C LYS A 79 -5.55 -5.10 16.78
N ILE A 80 -6.72 -5.34 16.20
CA ILE A 80 -7.91 -4.49 16.33
C ILE A 80 -9.02 -5.36 16.90
N ASP A 81 -9.65 -4.93 17.99
CA ASP A 81 -10.77 -5.61 18.64
C ASP A 81 -10.56 -7.10 18.93
N GLY A 82 -9.34 -7.49 19.31
CA GLY A 82 -9.03 -8.89 19.61
C GLY A 82 -8.50 -9.69 18.42
N GLU A 83 -8.67 -9.20 17.19
CA GLU A 83 -8.28 -9.89 15.96
C GLU A 83 -6.91 -9.43 15.44
N ARG A 84 -6.07 -10.39 15.05
CA ARG A 84 -4.79 -10.10 14.39
C ARG A 84 -5.05 -9.65 12.95
N LYS A 85 -4.56 -8.48 12.58
CA LYS A 85 -4.71 -7.92 11.24
C LYS A 85 -3.45 -8.02 10.39
N GLY A 86 -2.38 -8.59 10.94
CA GLY A 86 -1.11 -8.78 10.23
C GLY A 86 0.04 -8.03 10.84
N LYS A 87 1.23 -8.27 10.27
CA LYS A 87 2.44 -7.53 10.58
C LYS A 87 2.72 -6.54 9.46
N TYR A 88 2.99 -5.29 9.82
CA TYR A 88 3.18 -4.18 8.90
C TYR A 88 4.51 -3.51 9.14
N GLN A 89 5.15 -3.08 8.07
CA GLN A 89 6.37 -2.29 8.16
C GLN A 89 6.03 -0.84 8.52
N VAL A 90 6.81 -0.20 9.38
CA VAL A 90 6.71 1.23 9.68
C VAL A 90 7.25 2.02 8.48
N HIS A 91 6.40 2.81 7.84
CA HIS A 91 6.78 3.65 6.71
C HIS A 91 7.28 5.03 7.14
N LYS A 92 6.66 5.59 8.17
CA LYS A 92 7.03 6.88 8.76
C LYS A 92 6.74 6.86 10.25
N ASN A 93 7.64 7.42 11.05
CA ASN A 93 7.39 7.73 12.45
C ASN A 93 7.69 9.22 12.69
N THR A 94 6.76 9.94 13.30
CA THR A 94 6.96 11.33 13.75
C THR A 94 6.85 11.39 15.25
N ILE A 95 7.95 11.76 15.91
CA ILE A 95 8.05 11.80 17.37
C ILE A 95 7.88 13.24 17.85
N THR A 96 6.93 13.44 18.76
CA THR A 96 6.69 14.74 19.39
C THR A 96 6.96 14.64 20.88
N TYR A 97 7.81 15.54 21.40
CA TYR A 97 8.19 15.62 22.81
C TYR A 97 7.40 16.73 23.52
N GLY A 98 6.99 16.48 24.76
CA GLY A 98 6.32 17.46 25.61
C GLY A 98 6.48 17.14 27.09
N SER A 99 5.86 17.96 27.94
CA SER A 99 5.98 17.84 29.41
C SER A 99 5.42 16.53 29.96
N SER A 100 4.57 15.82 29.21
CA SER A 100 3.99 14.52 29.55
C SER A 100 4.71 13.32 28.92
N GLY A 101 5.92 13.52 28.40
CA GLY A 101 6.70 12.49 27.70
C GLY A 101 6.67 12.68 26.19
N PHE A 102 6.70 11.58 25.43
CA PHE A 102 6.67 11.63 23.95
C PHE A 102 5.52 10.81 23.36
N ARG A 103 5.05 11.24 22.19
CA ARG A 103 4.09 10.52 21.36
C ARG A 103 4.71 10.19 20.00
N GLN A 104 4.26 9.08 19.42
CA GLN A 104 4.71 8.62 18.11
C GLN A 104 3.51 8.49 17.17
N ASP A 105 3.53 9.25 16.10
CA ASP A 105 2.58 9.15 14.99
C ASP A 105 3.19 8.25 13.91
N ILE A 106 2.64 7.04 13.80
CA ILE A 106 3.17 5.95 12.97
C ILE A 106 2.29 5.80 11.75
N THR A 107 2.90 5.84 10.55
CA THR A 107 2.24 5.50 9.29
C THR A 107 2.60 4.08 8.90
N LEU A 108 1.57 3.26 8.68
CA LEU A 108 1.70 1.89 8.22
C LEU A 108 2.18 1.84 6.76
N GLY A 109 3.15 0.98 6.51
CA GLY A 109 3.66 0.63 5.19
C GLY A 109 3.12 -0.70 4.70
N ALA A 110 3.91 -1.38 3.86
CA ALA A 110 3.54 -2.68 3.31
C ALA A 110 3.36 -3.74 4.41
N ARG A 111 2.45 -4.69 4.16
CA ARG A 111 2.30 -5.87 5.00
C ARG A 111 3.53 -6.77 4.83
N ALA A 112 4.16 -7.14 5.94
CA ALA A 112 5.34 -8.00 5.99
C ALA A 112 5.00 -9.48 6.21
N ALA A 113 3.93 -9.78 6.97
CA ALA A 113 3.48 -11.14 7.24
C ALA A 113 2.00 -11.20 7.71
N GLU A 114 1.46 -12.43 7.80
CA GLU A 114 0.14 -12.72 8.36
C GLU A 114 0.06 -12.57 9.89
#